data_AF-A0A258S391-F1
#
_entry.id   AF-A0A258S391-F1
#
_cell.length_a   1.000
_cell.length_b   1.000
_cell.length_c   1.000
_cell.angle_alpha   90.00
_cell.angle_beta   90.00
_cell.angle_gamma   90.00
#
_symmetry.space_group_name_H-M   'P 1'
#
loop_
_entity.id
_entity.type
_entity.pdbx_description
1 polymer ?
#
loop_
_entity_poly.entity_id
_entity_poly.type
_entity_poly.pdbx_seq_one_letter_code
_entity_poly.pdbx_strand_id
1 'polypeptide(L)'
;STDDLLTMREGIISALDSIDVPVKEFAPTDLIRFFDEVLAPSTGAGDEVPGYNRFDPINEQCIRRDLVTHVGRDRLVLEAQSLRPTGSSVDGVPELKDYVPERFDVRTMAVRNFPDRWAPWDSQKVIGDIFNPKLSLPCPVLQTACGVIPNHESSEAKAGYKFVRTSSLAEGKGVKLVPKLRTEAAEWQFVADRVKQGEKLVSCYYAVTIIAPKGRGEPCERTLKALYKASGWDLIDETHIQLPAFMAHFPLLLADGLDSDLKRMKRMRTMRSANLAAIAPIQGEYIGGNIPHLLFIGRRGQPQFWSPFQNSAGNHNVAISGKSGSGKSVLLQDLTASFAGVGAKTIVIDDGRSFEHMAKALGGTFTEFKLSSG
;
A
#
# COMPACT_ATOMS: atom_id res chain seq x y z
N SER A 1 -23.11 -18.89 -3.96
CA SER A 1 -22.39 -20.09 -4.42
C SER A 1 -20.96 -19.68 -4.79
N THR A 2 -20.07 -20.63 -5.10
CA THR A 2 -18.75 -20.30 -5.67
C THR A 2 -18.88 -19.55 -6.99
N ASP A 3 -19.86 -19.94 -7.82
CA ASP A 3 -20.13 -19.28 -9.11
C ASP A 3 -20.55 -17.81 -8.95
N ASP A 4 -21.32 -17.49 -7.91
CA ASP A 4 -21.67 -16.10 -7.60
C ASP A 4 -20.43 -15.28 -7.25
N LEU A 5 -19.50 -15.85 -6.47
CA LEU A 5 -18.25 -15.18 -6.09
C LEU A 5 -17.34 -14.96 -7.31
N LEU A 6 -17.25 -15.94 -8.21
CA LEU A 6 -16.51 -15.81 -9.46
C LEU A 6 -17.15 -14.73 -10.35
N THR A 7 -18.47 -14.73 -10.48
CA THR A 7 -19.20 -13.72 -11.25
C THR A 7 -18.98 -12.30 -10.68
N MET A 8 -19.02 -12.16 -9.35
CA MET A 8 -18.72 -10.89 -8.68
C MET A 8 -17.28 -10.44 -8.94
N ARG A 9 -16.31 -11.36 -8.90
CA ARG A 9 -14.91 -11.08 -9.19
C ARG A 9 -14.73 -10.57 -10.62
N GLU A 10 -15.30 -11.26 -11.62
CA GLU A 10 -15.25 -10.81 -13.02
C GLU A 10 -15.87 -9.43 -13.22
N GLY A 11 -16.98 -9.15 -12.53
CA GLY A 11 -17.59 -7.82 -12.54
C GLY A 11 -16.67 -6.73 -11.97
N ILE A 12 -15.91 -7.02 -10.91
CA ILE A 12 -14.93 -6.09 -10.34
C ILE A 12 -13.75 -5.88 -11.30
N ILE A 13 -13.24 -6.95 -11.91
CA ILE A 13 -12.15 -6.88 -12.88
C ILE A 13 -12.56 -5.98 -14.05
N SER A 14 -13.74 -6.22 -14.63
CA SER A 14 -14.27 -5.40 -15.73
C SER A 14 -14.47 -3.94 -15.34
N ALA A 15 -14.92 -3.66 -14.10
CA ALA A 15 -15.08 -2.30 -13.63
C ALA A 15 -13.75 -1.57 -13.46
N LEU A 16 -12.70 -2.24 -12.97
CA LEU A 16 -11.35 -1.66 -12.83
C LEU A 16 -10.68 -1.46 -14.19
N ASP A 17 -10.85 -2.40 -15.11
CA ASP A 17 -10.35 -2.31 -16.48
C ASP A 17 -10.97 -1.11 -17.22
N SER A 18 -12.26 -0.83 -17.00
CA SER A 18 -12.95 0.33 -17.61
C SER A 18 -12.39 1.71 -17.23
N ILE A 19 -11.54 1.77 -16.20
CA ILE A 19 -10.86 2.99 -15.73
C ILE A 19 -9.33 2.84 -15.78
N ASP A 20 -8.81 1.93 -16.59
CA ASP A 20 -7.39 1.65 -16.80
C ASP A 20 -6.62 1.30 -15.51
N VAL A 21 -7.30 0.68 -14.54
CA VAL A 21 -6.66 0.19 -13.31
C VAL A 21 -6.23 -1.26 -13.53
N PRO A 22 -4.92 -1.56 -13.54
CA PRO A 22 -4.44 -2.93 -13.75
C PRO A 22 -4.86 -3.82 -12.57
N VAL A 23 -5.29 -5.04 -12.89
CA VAL A 23 -5.72 -6.04 -11.91
C VAL A 23 -4.83 -7.26 -11.99
N LYS A 24 -4.46 -7.81 -10.83
CA LYS A 24 -3.81 -9.10 -10.71
C LYS A 24 -4.73 -10.06 -9.97
N GLU A 25 -5.11 -11.16 -10.62
CA GLU A 25 -5.74 -12.28 -9.94
C GLU A 25 -4.70 -13.05 -9.12
N PHE A 26 -5.00 -13.32 -7.86
CA PHE A 26 -4.10 -14.07 -6.98
C PHE A 26 -4.31 -15.57 -7.18
N ALA A 27 -3.27 -16.26 -7.62
CA ALA A 27 -3.18 -17.71 -7.48
C ALA A 27 -2.93 -18.10 -6.01
N PRO A 28 -3.08 -19.39 -5.64
CA PRO A 28 -2.80 -19.85 -4.27
C PRO A 28 -1.42 -19.43 -3.74
N THR A 29 -0.39 -19.50 -4.59
CA THR A 29 0.98 -19.09 -4.25
C THR A 29 1.10 -17.59 -4.03
N ASP A 30 0.37 -16.76 -4.79
CA ASP A 30 0.32 -15.32 -4.58
C ASP A 30 -0.32 -14.97 -3.23
N LEU A 31 -1.38 -15.68 -2.85
CA LEU A 31 -2.04 -15.48 -1.56
C LEU A 31 -1.11 -15.85 -0.39
N ILE A 32 -0.43 -17.00 -0.47
CA ILE A 32 0.53 -17.42 0.56
C ILE A 32 1.66 -16.39 0.67
N ARG A 33 2.19 -15.93 -0.48
CA ARG A 33 3.23 -14.89 -0.52
C ARG A 33 2.77 -13.59 0.11
N PHE A 34 1.55 -13.14 -0.17
CA PHE A 34 0.99 -11.93 0.44
C PHE A 34 0.93 -12.04 1.97
N PHE A 35 0.48 -13.17 2.50
CA PHE A 35 0.47 -13.37 3.96
C PHE A 35 1.89 -13.40 4.55
N ASP A 36 2.84 -14.06 3.89
CA ASP A 36 4.24 -14.10 4.36
C ASP A 36 4.88 -12.71 4.36
N GLU A 37 4.70 -11.92 3.28
CA GLU A 37 5.23 -10.55 3.18
C GLU A 37 4.67 -9.63 4.27
N VAL A 38 3.40 -9.81 4.65
CA VAL A 38 2.75 -9.02 5.71
C VAL A 38 3.15 -9.49 7.11
N LEU A 39 3.22 -10.80 7.35
CA LEU A 39 3.44 -11.37 8.68
C LEU A 39 4.92 -11.51 9.04
N ALA A 40 5.80 -11.59 8.04
CA ALA A 40 7.24 -11.77 8.18
C ALA A 40 8.02 -10.89 7.16
N PRO A 41 7.93 -9.55 7.23
CA PRO A 41 8.49 -8.64 6.21
C PRO A 41 10.03 -8.59 6.15
N SER A 42 10.73 -9.35 7.00
CA SER A 42 12.18 -9.54 6.92
C SER A 42 12.63 -10.28 5.66
N THR A 43 11.70 -10.95 4.97
CA THR A 43 11.95 -11.79 3.79
C THR A 43 12.13 -11.02 2.48
N GLY A 44 12.15 -9.68 2.53
CA GLY A 44 12.49 -8.76 1.43
C GLY A 44 12.57 -9.41 0.04
N ALA A 45 11.43 -9.56 -0.64
CA ALA A 45 11.34 -10.03 -2.03
C ALA A 45 12.23 -11.25 -2.37
N GLY A 46 12.40 -12.20 -1.46
CA GLY A 46 13.09 -13.46 -1.77
C GLY A 46 12.38 -14.19 -2.91
N ASP A 47 13.16 -14.80 -3.81
CA ASP A 47 12.66 -15.60 -4.94
C ASP A 47 12.10 -16.96 -4.53
N GLU A 48 12.02 -17.27 -3.22
CA GLU A 48 11.40 -18.49 -2.73
C GLU A 48 9.89 -18.46 -3.00
N VAL A 49 9.47 -19.23 -4.00
CA VAL A 49 8.05 -19.47 -4.28
C VAL A 49 7.51 -20.33 -3.13
N PRO A 50 6.50 -19.86 -2.38
CA PRO A 50 5.87 -20.69 -1.36
C PRO A 50 5.32 -21.97 -1.99
N GLY A 51 5.67 -23.13 -1.44
CA GLY A 51 5.10 -24.41 -1.88
C GLY A 51 3.59 -24.41 -1.63
N TYR A 52 2.79 -24.78 -2.63
CA TYR A 52 1.35 -24.95 -2.50
C TYR A 52 0.96 -26.43 -2.67
N ASN A 53 0.30 -26.99 -1.66
CA ASN A 53 -0.30 -28.30 -1.70
C ASN A 53 -1.81 -28.18 -1.91
N ARG A 54 -2.31 -28.63 -3.05
CA ARG A 54 -3.75 -28.62 -3.37
C ARG A 54 -4.61 -29.54 -2.49
N PHE A 55 -3.99 -30.49 -1.78
CA PHE A 55 -4.70 -31.45 -0.95
C PHE A 55 -4.93 -30.95 0.49
N ASP A 56 -4.21 -29.91 0.90
CA ASP A 56 -4.37 -29.28 2.21
C ASP A 56 -5.22 -28.00 2.07
N PRO A 57 -6.00 -27.61 3.10
CA PRO A 57 -6.68 -26.33 3.10
C PRO A 57 -5.71 -25.16 2.94
N ILE A 58 -6.05 -24.18 2.09
CA ILE A 58 -5.14 -23.06 1.81
C ILE A 58 -4.91 -22.16 3.03
N ASN A 59 -5.90 -22.02 3.91
CA ASN A 59 -5.78 -21.22 5.14
C ASN A 59 -4.71 -21.78 6.10
N GLU A 60 -4.48 -23.09 6.10
CA GLU A 60 -3.41 -23.73 6.89
C GLU A 60 -2.02 -23.56 6.26
N GLN A 61 -1.96 -23.15 4.99
CA GLN A 61 -0.73 -22.92 4.24
C GLN A 61 -0.33 -21.44 4.17
N CYS A 62 -1.28 -20.51 4.35
CA CYS A 62 -1.01 -19.07 4.35
C CYS A 62 -0.22 -18.59 5.58
N ILE A 63 -0.23 -19.33 6.68
CA ILE A 63 0.47 -18.95 7.91
C ILE A 63 1.64 -19.89 8.13
N ARG A 64 2.82 -19.31 8.28
CA ARG A 64 4.04 -20.02 8.65
C ARG A 64 3.88 -20.76 9.98
N ARG A 65 4.34 -22.01 10.03
CA ARG A 65 4.29 -22.84 11.25
C ARG A 65 5.19 -22.33 12.36
N ASP A 66 6.23 -21.57 12.02
CA ASP A 66 7.17 -20.96 12.96
C ASP A 66 6.79 -19.53 13.35
N LEU A 67 5.67 -18.99 12.85
CA LEU A 67 5.21 -17.65 13.21
C LEU A 67 4.69 -17.63 14.65
N VAL A 68 5.34 -16.82 15.47
CA VAL A 68 4.91 -16.49 16.83
C VAL A 68 4.21 -15.14 16.82
N THR A 69 2.99 -15.09 17.36
CA THR A 69 2.21 -13.85 17.49
C THR A 69 1.93 -13.56 18.96
N HIS A 70 2.51 -12.49 19.49
CA HIS A 70 2.18 -11.99 20.82
C HIS A 70 1.14 -10.86 20.73
N VAL A 71 -0.05 -11.09 21.27
CA VAL A 71 -1.12 -10.09 21.31
C VAL A 71 -0.94 -9.22 22.55
N GLY A 72 -0.59 -7.95 22.34
CA GLY A 72 -0.52 -6.93 23.37
C GLY A 72 -1.77 -6.06 23.41
N ARG A 73 -1.81 -5.16 24.40
CA ARG A 73 -2.88 -4.18 24.54
C ARG A 73 -2.95 -3.21 23.35
N ASP A 74 -1.82 -2.64 22.95
CA ASP A 74 -1.74 -1.57 21.95
C ASP A 74 -0.93 -1.98 20.71
N ARG A 75 -0.50 -3.25 20.65
CA ARG A 75 0.29 -3.80 19.53
C ARG A 75 0.16 -5.30 19.40
N LEU A 76 0.56 -5.83 18.25
CA LEU A 76 1.00 -7.22 18.08
C LEU A 76 2.54 -7.23 17.98
N VAL A 77 3.16 -8.30 18.46
CA VAL A 77 4.57 -8.59 18.12
C VAL A 77 4.60 -9.86 17.30
N LEU A 78 5.01 -9.73 16.05
CA LEU A 78 5.20 -10.85 15.12
C LEU A 78 6.67 -11.24 15.14
N GLU A 79 6.93 -12.54 15.20
CA GLU A 79 8.27 -13.13 15.21
C GLU A 79 8.27 -14.39 14.35
N ALA A 80 9.20 -14.46 13.41
CA ALA A 80 9.39 -15.64 12.56
C ALA A 80 10.89 -15.88 12.38
N GLN A 81 11.28 -17.13 12.15
CA GLN A 81 12.70 -17.50 12.07
C GLN A 81 13.41 -16.72 10.94
N SER A 82 14.56 -16.13 11.27
CA SER A 82 15.39 -15.30 10.38
C SER A 82 16.32 -16.10 9.45
N LEU A 83 16.64 -17.34 9.83
CA LEU A 83 17.61 -18.17 9.10
C LEU A 83 17.02 -18.65 7.76
N ARG A 84 17.63 -18.21 6.65
CA ARG A 84 17.13 -18.46 5.29
C ARG A 84 18.25 -18.75 4.28
N PRO A 85 17.99 -19.54 3.23
CA PRO A 85 18.89 -19.68 2.09
C PRO A 85 19.15 -18.34 1.40
N THR A 86 20.39 -18.12 1.01
CA THR A 86 20.83 -16.89 0.30
C THR A 86 20.70 -16.97 -1.21
N GLY A 87 20.26 -18.12 -1.74
CA GLY A 87 20.33 -18.46 -3.18
C GLY A 87 21.73 -18.89 -3.64
N SER A 88 22.77 -18.70 -2.83
CA SER A 88 24.11 -19.26 -3.08
C SER A 88 24.21 -20.67 -2.49
N SER A 89 24.99 -21.54 -3.14
CA SER A 89 25.33 -22.85 -2.61
C SER A 89 26.84 -22.99 -2.48
N VAL A 90 27.28 -23.63 -1.40
CA VAL A 90 28.67 -24.01 -1.16
C VAL A 90 28.68 -25.54 -1.13
N ASP A 91 29.39 -26.14 -2.09
CA ASP A 91 29.49 -27.61 -2.24
C ASP A 91 28.13 -28.34 -2.30
N GLY A 92 27.12 -27.70 -2.92
CA GLY A 92 25.77 -28.26 -3.06
C GLY A 92 24.87 -28.08 -1.84
N VAL A 93 25.37 -27.43 -0.77
CA VAL A 93 24.56 -27.05 0.40
C VAL A 93 24.14 -25.59 0.26
N PRO A 94 22.85 -25.25 0.42
CA PRO A 94 22.41 -23.85 0.43
C PRO A 94 23.08 -23.08 1.57
N GLU A 95 23.72 -21.96 1.26
CA GLU A 95 24.26 -21.05 2.27
C GLU A 95 23.09 -20.36 2.97
N LEU A 96 23.00 -20.51 4.31
CA LEU A 96 21.98 -19.88 5.13
C LEU A 96 22.51 -18.58 5.77
N LYS A 97 21.69 -17.52 5.81
CA LYS A 97 21.96 -16.27 6.53
C LYS A 97 20.78 -15.85 7.40
N ASP A 98 21.09 -15.12 8.47
CA ASP A 98 20.09 -14.45 9.28
C ASP A 98 19.60 -13.17 8.61
N TYR A 99 18.30 -13.13 8.32
CA TYR A 99 17.61 -11.94 7.86
C TYR A 99 17.04 -11.19 9.06
N VAL A 100 17.69 -10.08 9.41
CA VAL A 100 17.26 -9.18 10.49
C VAL A 100 16.55 -7.94 9.92
N PRO A 101 15.55 -7.40 10.62
CA PRO A 101 15.07 -7.79 11.94
C PRO A 101 14.08 -8.98 11.89
N GLU A 102 14.15 -9.88 12.88
CA GLU A 102 13.26 -11.07 12.96
C GLU A 102 11.92 -10.80 13.69
N ARG A 103 11.84 -9.66 14.39
CA ARG A 103 10.67 -9.27 15.21
C ARG A 103 10.12 -7.92 14.80
N PHE A 104 8.80 -7.84 14.68
CA PHE A 104 8.10 -6.63 14.26
C PHE A 104 7.02 -6.21 15.29
N ASP A 105 7.00 -4.93 15.64
CA ASP A 105 5.96 -4.27 16.42
C ASP A 105 4.90 -3.75 15.44
N VAL A 106 3.76 -4.44 15.41
CA VAL A 106 2.63 -4.15 14.51
C VAL A 106 1.57 -3.39 15.29
N ARG A 107 1.19 -2.22 14.79
CA ARG A 107 0.19 -1.37 15.46
C ARG A 107 -0.87 -0.90 14.50
N THR A 108 -2.10 -1.30 14.78
CA THR A 108 -3.28 -0.93 14.03
C THR A 108 -3.97 0.27 14.66
N MET A 109 -4.26 1.25 13.83
CA MET A 109 -5.07 2.42 14.14
C MET A 109 -6.33 2.41 13.27
N ALA A 110 -7.40 2.97 13.81
CA ALA A 110 -8.61 3.30 13.08
C ALA A 110 -8.76 4.82 12.95
N VAL A 111 -9.68 5.24 12.10
CA VAL A 111 -9.99 6.67 11.94
C VAL A 111 -11.00 7.10 13.00
N ARG A 112 -10.61 8.02 13.89
CA ARG A 112 -11.52 8.69 14.82
C ARG A 112 -12.32 9.77 14.13
N ASN A 113 -11.69 10.62 13.33
CA ASN A 113 -12.37 11.68 12.59
C ASN A 113 -11.80 11.73 11.16
N PHE A 114 -12.70 11.68 10.19
CA PHE A 114 -12.36 12.00 8.81
C PHE A 114 -12.32 13.52 8.63
N PRO A 115 -11.58 14.03 7.64
CA PRO A 115 -11.62 15.45 7.30
C PRO A 115 -13.01 15.86 6.77
N ASP A 116 -13.38 17.13 6.97
CA ASP A 116 -14.67 17.67 6.53
C ASP A 116 -14.84 17.64 5.00
N ARG A 117 -13.73 17.74 4.27
CA ARG A 117 -13.68 17.66 2.81
C ARG A 117 -12.51 16.78 2.39
N TRP A 118 -12.79 15.88 1.46
CA TRP A 118 -11.79 15.00 0.87
C TRP A 118 -12.14 14.75 -0.59
N ALA A 119 -11.25 15.10 -1.50
CA ALA A 119 -11.36 14.70 -2.89
C ALA A 119 -10.55 13.42 -3.13
N PRO A 120 -10.89 12.61 -4.15
CA PRO A 120 -10.16 11.38 -4.43
C PRO A 120 -8.64 11.57 -4.54
N TRP A 121 -8.16 12.61 -5.22
CA TRP A 121 -6.72 12.90 -5.38
C TRP A 121 -6.02 13.33 -4.07
N ASP A 122 -6.76 13.69 -3.02
CA ASP A 122 -6.18 14.01 -1.72
C ASP A 122 -5.65 12.76 -1.01
N SER A 123 -6.06 11.55 -1.40
CA SER A 123 -5.55 10.27 -0.86
C SER A 123 -4.03 10.11 -1.06
N GLN A 124 -3.44 10.81 -2.01
CA GLN A 124 -2.00 10.97 -2.13
C GLN A 124 -1.31 11.61 -0.91
N LYS A 125 -2.01 12.43 -0.12
CA LYS A 125 -1.45 13.11 1.06
C LYS A 125 -1.21 12.14 2.22
N VAL A 126 -1.96 11.04 2.30
CA VAL A 126 -1.82 10.05 3.39
C VAL A 126 -0.73 9.00 3.14
N ILE A 127 -0.11 9.01 1.96
CA ILE A 127 1.07 8.18 1.64
C ILE A 127 2.39 8.96 1.74
N GLY A 128 2.34 10.26 2.04
CA GLY A 128 3.51 11.10 2.30
C GLY A 128 3.39 12.53 1.75
N ASP A 129 4.26 13.43 2.19
CA ASP A 129 4.40 14.78 1.65
C ASP A 129 5.57 14.84 0.67
N ILE A 130 5.34 15.53 -0.45
CA ILE A 130 6.35 15.64 -1.50
C ILE A 130 7.51 16.54 -1.04
N PHE A 131 7.25 17.60 -0.29
CA PHE A 131 8.25 18.62 0.04
C PHE A 131 8.84 18.46 1.43
N ASN A 132 8.08 17.90 2.37
CA ASN A 132 8.48 17.69 3.74
C ASN A 132 8.82 16.22 4.01
N PRO A 133 10.11 15.83 3.97
CA PRO A 133 10.52 14.44 4.19
C PRO A 133 10.24 13.94 5.61
N LYS A 134 9.91 14.82 6.58
CA LYS A 134 9.48 14.40 7.92
C LYS A 134 8.06 13.84 7.93
N LEU A 135 7.28 14.10 6.89
CA LEU A 135 5.92 13.60 6.70
C LEU A 135 5.92 12.50 5.63
N SER A 136 6.72 11.46 5.84
CA SER A 136 6.71 10.25 5.01
C SER A 136 6.22 9.05 5.81
N LEU A 137 5.88 7.97 5.11
CA LEU A 137 5.64 6.69 5.79
C LEU A 137 6.94 6.26 6.50
N PRO A 138 6.90 5.98 7.83
CA PRO A 138 8.11 5.77 8.62
C PRO A 138 8.64 4.32 8.58
N CYS A 139 7.83 3.40 8.06
CA CYS A 139 8.06 1.96 7.91
C CYS A 139 6.99 1.44 6.93
N PRO A 140 6.98 0.14 6.56
CA PRO A 140 5.84 -0.45 5.85
C PRO A 140 4.51 -0.16 6.55
N VAL A 141 3.51 0.21 5.76
CA VAL A 141 2.16 0.56 6.23
C VAL A 141 1.12 -0.16 5.39
N LEU A 142 0.16 -0.80 6.05
CA LEU A 142 -1.04 -1.32 5.43
C LEU A 142 -2.18 -0.33 5.60
N GLN A 143 -2.85 0.01 4.51
CA GLN A 143 -4.05 0.84 4.52
C GLN A 143 -5.19 0.03 3.92
N THR A 144 -6.30 -0.09 4.64
CA THR A 144 -7.45 -0.85 4.16
C THR A 144 -8.74 -0.14 4.47
N ALA A 145 -9.58 -0.02 3.45
CA ALA A 145 -10.97 0.35 3.56
C ALA A 145 -11.81 -0.87 3.21
N CYS A 146 -12.55 -1.41 4.17
CA CYS A 146 -13.38 -2.60 3.97
C CYS A 146 -14.81 -2.30 4.48
N GLY A 147 -15.83 -3.01 3.99
CA GLY A 147 -17.20 -2.73 4.41
C GLY A 147 -18.26 -3.61 3.76
N VAL A 148 -19.49 -3.42 4.23
CA VAL A 148 -20.68 -4.10 3.74
C VAL A 148 -21.52 -3.10 2.97
N ILE A 149 -21.71 -3.39 1.68
CA ILE A 149 -22.57 -2.63 0.78
C ILE A 149 -23.99 -3.18 0.92
N PRO A 150 -24.96 -2.43 1.48
CA PRO A 150 -26.33 -2.91 1.59
C PRO A 150 -27.06 -2.92 0.25
N ASN A 151 -28.23 -3.55 0.21
CA ASN A 151 -29.17 -3.33 -0.89
C ASN A 151 -29.69 -1.88 -0.90
N HIS A 152 -30.29 -1.48 -2.03
CA HIS A 152 -30.75 -0.11 -2.23
C HIS A 152 -31.87 0.28 -1.25
N GLU A 153 -32.87 -0.59 -1.09
CA GLU A 153 -34.02 -0.40 -0.19
C GLU A 153 -33.60 -0.13 1.27
N SER A 154 -32.61 -0.87 1.78
CA SER A 154 -32.09 -0.64 3.14
C SER A 154 -31.43 0.73 3.28
N SER A 155 -30.76 1.21 2.23
CA SER A 155 -30.16 2.55 2.22
C SER A 155 -31.25 3.62 2.20
N GLU A 156 -32.28 3.46 1.36
CA GLU A 156 -33.41 4.38 1.27
C GLU A 156 -34.19 4.46 2.59
N ALA A 157 -34.54 3.31 3.17
CA ALA A 157 -35.26 3.25 4.44
C ALA A 157 -34.47 3.95 5.57
N LYS A 158 -33.17 3.70 5.66
CA LYS A 158 -32.30 4.32 6.67
C LYS A 158 -32.15 5.82 6.45
N ALA A 159 -31.93 6.27 5.21
CA ALA A 159 -31.81 7.68 4.87
C ALA A 159 -33.13 8.43 5.13
N GLY A 160 -34.25 7.87 4.68
CA GLY A 160 -35.59 8.45 4.86
C GLY A 160 -35.97 8.58 6.33
N TYR A 161 -35.76 7.52 7.12
CA TYR A 161 -36.00 7.57 8.57
C TYR A 161 -35.16 8.65 9.26
N LYS A 162 -33.86 8.73 8.94
CA LYS A 162 -32.96 9.72 9.52
C LYS A 162 -33.38 11.14 9.14
N PHE A 163 -33.67 11.37 7.86
CA PHE A 163 -34.17 12.65 7.35
C PHE A 163 -35.44 13.10 8.08
N VAL A 164 -36.49 12.28 8.12
CA VAL A 164 -37.76 12.63 8.79
C VAL A 164 -37.53 12.97 10.26
N ARG A 165 -36.72 12.16 10.96
CA ARG A 165 -36.39 12.39 12.37
C ARG A 165 -35.63 13.69 12.59
N THR A 166 -34.60 13.97 11.79
CA THR A 166 -33.80 15.20 11.96
C THR A 166 -34.57 16.46 11.56
N SER A 167 -35.41 16.38 10.53
CA SER A 167 -36.28 17.50 10.12
C SER A 167 -37.30 17.83 11.21
N SER A 168 -37.95 16.81 11.79
CA SER A 168 -38.87 17.00 12.92
C SER A 168 -38.17 17.64 14.13
N LEU A 169 -36.93 17.23 14.43
CA LEU A 169 -36.13 17.83 15.49
C LEU A 169 -35.75 19.29 15.15
N ALA A 170 -35.44 19.60 13.89
CA ALA A 170 -35.06 20.92 13.41
C ALA A 170 -36.21 21.94 13.36
N GLU A 171 -37.45 21.46 13.35
CA GLU A 171 -38.68 22.29 13.45
C GLU A 171 -39.15 22.49 14.90
N GLY A 172 -38.61 21.72 15.85
CA GLY A 172 -38.98 21.81 17.26
C GLY A 172 -38.57 23.11 17.95
N LYS A 173 -39.28 23.47 19.03
CA LYS A 173 -39.06 24.72 19.81
C LYS A 173 -37.64 24.83 20.40
N GLY A 174 -36.93 23.72 20.60
CA GLY A 174 -35.58 23.67 21.19
C GLY A 174 -34.43 24.00 20.23
N VAL A 175 -34.69 24.15 18.93
CA VAL A 175 -33.64 24.37 17.90
C VAL A 175 -32.93 25.70 18.04
N LYS A 176 -33.57 26.72 18.62
CA LYS A 176 -32.92 28.00 18.94
C LYS A 176 -31.72 27.84 19.88
N LEU A 177 -31.69 26.75 20.66
CA LEU A 177 -30.61 26.45 21.62
C LEU A 177 -29.53 25.52 21.02
N VAL A 178 -29.82 24.84 19.90
CA VAL A 178 -28.87 23.92 19.25
C VAL A 178 -28.91 24.11 17.72
N PRO A 179 -28.20 25.13 17.19
CA PRO A 179 -28.18 25.41 15.74
C PRO A 179 -27.71 24.24 14.87
N LYS A 180 -26.87 23.35 15.42
CA LYS A 180 -26.34 22.15 14.75
C LYS A 180 -27.43 21.23 14.19
N LEU A 181 -28.61 21.19 14.80
CA LEU A 181 -29.73 20.36 14.34
C LEU A 181 -30.22 20.76 12.94
N ARG A 182 -30.16 22.04 12.57
CA ARG A 182 -30.53 22.50 11.23
C ARG A 182 -29.52 22.04 10.18
N THR A 183 -28.23 22.11 10.51
CA THR A 183 -27.17 21.61 9.64
C THR A 183 -27.32 20.10 9.44
N GLU A 184 -27.54 19.34 10.51
CA GLU A 184 -27.76 17.89 10.44
C GLU A 184 -29.00 17.55 9.57
N ALA A 185 -30.10 18.29 9.70
CA ALA A 185 -31.28 18.08 8.86
C ALA A 185 -30.99 18.36 7.37
N ALA A 186 -30.26 19.44 7.05
CA ALA A 186 -29.85 19.75 5.69
C ALA A 186 -28.90 18.69 5.11
N GLU A 187 -27.98 18.17 5.92
CA GLU A 187 -27.09 17.07 5.53
C GLU A 187 -27.88 15.79 5.22
N TRP A 188 -28.85 15.41 6.06
CA TRP A 188 -29.67 14.22 5.81
C TRP A 188 -30.62 14.38 4.63
N GLN A 189 -31.11 15.59 4.34
CA GLN A 189 -31.84 15.87 3.09
C GLN A 189 -30.95 15.57 1.89
N PHE A 190 -29.74 16.12 1.87
CA PHE A 190 -28.78 15.89 0.80
C PHE A 190 -28.42 14.40 0.65
N VAL A 191 -28.19 13.70 1.77
CA VAL A 191 -27.93 12.25 1.76
C VAL A 191 -29.12 11.48 1.19
N ALA A 192 -30.35 11.80 1.58
CA ALA A 192 -31.55 11.14 1.07
C ALA A 192 -31.71 11.34 -0.44
N ASP A 193 -31.43 12.54 -0.95
CA ASP A 193 -31.49 12.82 -2.38
C ASP A 193 -30.41 12.08 -3.17
N ARG A 194 -29.19 11.95 -2.61
CA ARG A 194 -28.11 11.14 -3.22
C ARG A 194 -28.43 9.65 -3.22
N VAL A 195 -29.02 9.14 -2.15
CA VAL A 195 -29.45 7.73 -2.09
C VAL A 195 -30.51 7.45 -3.16
N LYS A 196 -31.50 8.33 -3.35
CA LYS A 196 -32.47 8.21 -4.46
C LYS A 196 -31.83 8.23 -5.85
N GLN A 197 -30.65 8.85 -5.99
CA GLN A 197 -29.88 8.87 -7.23
C GLN A 197 -28.99 7.62 -7.42
N GLY A 198 -29.12 6.62 -6.55
CA GLY A 198 -28.42 5.33 -6.67
C GLY A 198 -27.24 5.14 -5.72
N GLU A 199 -26.87 6.15 -4.90
CA GLU A 199 -25.84 5.96 -3.89
C GLU A 199 -26.30 5.04 -2.75
N LYS A 200 -25.33 4.38 -2.10
CA LYS A 200 -25.59 3.44 -1.00
C LYS A 200 -24.99 3.93 0.31
N LEU A 201 -25.63 3.60 1.42
CA LEU A 201 -25.11 3.87 2.77
C LEU A 201 -24.27 2.70 3.27
N VAL A 202 -22.98 2.70 2.89
CA VAL A 202 -22.04 1.63 3.18
C VAL A 202 -21.61 1.66 4.65
N SER A 203 -21.61 0.50 5.29
CA SER A 203 -21.03 0.30 6.62
C SER A 203 -19.58 -0.13 6.46
N CYS A 204 -18.63 0.74 6.78
CA CYS A 204 -17.21 0.55 6.47
C CYS A 204 -16.32 0.68 7.70
N TYR A 205 -15.14 0.10 7.60
CA TYR A 205 -14.05 0.19 8.56
C TYR A 205 -12.78 0.60 7.80
N TYR A 206 -12.06 1.57 8.33
CA TYR A 206 -10.82 2.07 7.75
C TYR A 206 -9.70 1.86 8.75
N ALA A 207 -8.76 0.97 8.41
CA ALA A 207 -7.63 0.60 9.25
C ALA A 207 -6.33 1.05 8.60
N VAL A 208 -5.41 1.53 9.45
CA VAL A 208 -4.03 1.85 9.07
C VAL A 208 -3.12 1.14 10.05
N THR A 209 -2.26 0.27 9.55
CA THR A 209 -1.33 -0.51 10.37
C THR A 209 0.09 -0.21 10.00
N ILE A 210 0.93 0.11 10.99
CA ILE A 210 2.38 0.11 10.82
C ILE A 210 2.95 -1.28 11.09
N ILE A 211 3.99 -1.66 10.34
CA ILE A 211 4.79 -2.84 10.61
C ILE A 211 6.23 -2.37 10.81
N ALA A 212 6.59 -2.09 12.05
CA ALA A 212 7.90 -1.52 12.39
C ALA A 212 8.82 -2.60 12.99
N PRO A 213 10.15 -2.54 12.77
CA PRO A 213 11.08 -3.34 13.55
C PRO A 213 10.84 -3.18 15.06
N LYS A 214 10.95 -4.26 15.83
CA LYS A 214 10.77 -4.21 17.29
C LYS A 214 11.68 -3.15 17.90
N GLY A 215 11.10 -2.27 18.73
CA GLY A 215 11.78 -1.10 19.30
C GLY A 215 11.57 0.21 18.52
N ARG A 216 10.99 0.15 17.31
CA ARG A 216 10.65 1.33 16.49
C ARG A 216 9.14 1.63 16.40
N GLY A 217 8.28 0.82 17.02
CA GLY A 217 6.82 0.96 16.96
C GLY A 217 6.31 2.36 17.35
N GLU A 218 6.61 2.83 18.56
CA GLU A 218 6.16 4.14 19.06
C GLU A 218 6.61 5.35 18.21
N PRO A 219 7.89 5.49 17.82
CA PRO A 219 8.28 6.60 16.95
C PRO A 219 7.63 6.50 15.57
N CYS A 220 7.48 5.31 14.99
CA CYS A 220 6.78 5.13 13.71
C CYS A 220 5.29 5.51 13.82
N GLU A 221 4.60 5.05 14.87
CA GLU A 221 3.19 5.37 15.12
C GLU A 221 2.97 6.88 15.23
N ARG A 222 3.85 7.58 15.96
CA ARG A 222 3.80 9.03 16.13
C ARG A 222 3.98 9.77 14.81
N THR A 223 4.95 9.36 13.98
CA THR A 223 5.17 9.96 12.66
C THR A 223 3.97 9.72 11.74
N LEU A 224 3.40 8.51 11.73
CA LEU A 224 2.21 8.21 10.94
C LEU A 224 1.00 9.05 11.38
N LYS A 225 0.74 9.14 12.69
CA LYS A 225 -0.32 10.00 13.24
C LYS A 225 -0.11 11.47 12.85
N ALA A 226 1.14 11.96 12.87
CA ALA A 226 1.46 13.31 12.45
C ALA A 226 1.19 13.54 10.96
N LEU A 227 1.53 12.58 10.09
CA LEU A 227 1.21 12.61 8.66
C LEU A 227 -0.30 12.70 8.40
N TYR A 228 -1.07 11.82 9.03
CA TYR A 228 -2.53 11.83 8.91
C TYR A 228 -3.14 13.12 9.48
N LYS A 229 -2.62 13.60 10.62
CA LYS A 229 -3.08 14.85 11.25
C LYS A 229 -2.82 16.07 10.38
N ALA A 230 -1.66 16.14 9.73
CA ALA A 230 -1.35 17.19 8.76
C ALA A 230 -2.31 17.20 7.56
N SER A 231 -2.89 16.03 7.24
CA SER A 231 -3.90 15.87 6.19
C SER A 231 -5.34 16.06 6.70
N GLY A 232 -5.55 16.43 7.96
CA GLY A 232 -6.88 16.62 8.56
C GLY A 232 -7.56 15.34 9.08
N TRP A 233 -6.87 14.20 9.05
CA TRP A 233 -7.36 12.94 9.59
C TRP A 233 -6.96 12.81 11.07
N ASP A 234 -7.83 12.21 11.88
CA ASP A 234 -7.55 11.93 13.28
C ASP A 234 -7.53 10.42 13.50
N LEU A 235 -6.34 9.84 13.67
CA LEU A 235 -6.17 8.41 13.94
C LEU A 235 -6.25 8.12 15.45
N ILE A 236 -6.79 6.96 15.78
CA ILE A 236 -6.87 6.42 17.15
C ILE A 236 -6.39 4.97 17.15
N ASP A 237 -5.70 4.57 18.21
CA ASP A 237 -5.23 3.19 18.37
C ASP A 237 -6.39 2.23 18.61
N GLU A 238 -6.29 1.04 18.02
CA GLU A 238 -7.23 -0.05 18.30
C GLU A 238 -6.83 -0.82 19.56
N THR A 239 -6.84 -0.12 20.69
CA THR A 239 -6.48 -0.67 22.01
C THR A 239 -7.40 -1.86 22.37
N HIS A 240 -6.80 -2.95 22.84
CA HIS A 240 -7.40 -4.26 23.15
C HIS A 240 -7.94 -5.07 21.97
N ILE A 241 -7.99 -4.51 20.75
CA ILE A 241 -8.55 -5.20 19.57
C ILE A 241 -7.58 -5.22 18.38
N GLN A 242 -6.27 -5.16 18.66
CA GLN A 242 -5.22 -5.14 17.64
C GLN A 242 -5.29 -6.32 16.68
N LEU A 243 -5.55 -7.54 17.18
CA LEU A 243 -5.65 -8.73 16.34
C LEU A 243 -6.82 -8.66 15.33
N PRO A 244 -8.10 -8.48 15.75
CA PRO A 244 -9.19 -8.36 14.79
C PRO A 244 -9.08 -7.11 13.91
N ALA A 245 -8.49 -6.02 14.41
CA ALA A 245 -8.23 -4.84 13.61
C ALA A 245 -7.19 -5.11 12.51
N PHE A 246 -6.13 -5.86 12.82
CA PHE A 246 -5.10 -6.27 11.86
C PHE A 246 -5.64 -7.28 10.84
N MET A 247 -6.49 -8.21 11.28
CA MET A 247 -7.19 -9.17 10.40
C MET A 247 -8.00 -8.48 9.30
N ALA A 248 -8.47 -7.25 9.52
CA ALA A 248 -9.22 -6.50 8.51
C ALA A 248 -8.40 -6.18 7.24
N HIS A 249 -7.07 -6.30 7.28
CA HIS A 249 -6.19 -6.15 6.11
C HIS A 249 -6.16 -7.37 5.19
N PHE A 250 -6.60 -8.54 5.68
CA PHE A 250 -6.49 -9.78 4.94
C PHE A 250 -7.79 -10.08 4.16
N PRO A 251 -7.67 -10.66 2.96
CA PRO A 251 -8.82 -10.94 2.11
C PRO A 251 -9.77 -11.93 2.77
N LEU A 252 -11.06 -11.77 2.47
CA LEU A 252 -12.17 -12.65 2.89
C LEU A 252 -12.46 -12.72 4.40
N LEU A 253 -11.56 -12.25 5.29
CA LEU A 253 -11.82 -12.27 6.73
C LEU A 253 -13.02 -11.40 7.13
N LEU A 254 -13.25 -10.27 6.44
CA LEU A 254 -14.43 -9.44 6.68
C LEU A 254 -15.74 -10.22 6.44
N ALA A 255 -15.79 -11.00 5.35
CA ALA A 255 -16.98 -11.78 4.98
C ALA A 255 -17.14 -13.03 5.86
N ASP A 256 -16.05 -13.54 6.44
CA ASP A 256 -16.01 -14.69 7.34
C ASP A 256 -16.32 -14.31 8.82
N GLY A 257 -17.26 -13.37 9.02
CA GLY A 257 -17.78 -13.01 10.34
C GLY A 257 -17.09 -11.84 11.05
N LEU A 258 -15.90 -11.38 10.61
CA LEU A 258 -15.25 -10.21 11.23
C LEU A 258 -16.10 -8.94 11.11
N ASP A 259 -16.97 -8.82 10.09
CA ASP A 259 -17.92 -7.72 9.99
C ASP A 259 -18.88 -7.67 11.20
N SER A 260 -19.35 -8.82 11.66
CA SER A 260 -20.28 -8.96 12.78
C SER A 260 -19.61 -8.54 14.10
N ASP A 261 -18.33 -8.90 14.28
CA ASP A 261 -17.52 -8.51 15.42
C ASP A 261 -17.23 -7.00 15.40
N LEU A 262 -16.81 -6.45 14.26
CA LEU A 262 -16.57 -5.02 14.11
C LEU A 262 -17.84 -4.19 14.34
N LYS A 263 -19.02 -4.70 13.93
CA LYS A 263 -20.32 -4.09 14.24
C LYS A 263 -20.62 -4.12 15.74
N ARG A 264 -20.41 -5.27 16.40
CA ARG A 264 -20.63 -5.42 17.85
C ARG A 264 -19.70 -4.51 18.67
N MET A 265 -18.46 -4.35 18.22
CA MET A 265 -17.46 -3.43 18.80
C MET A 265 -17.67 -1.97 18.40
N LYS A 266 -18.71 -1.65 17.61
CA LYS A 266 -19.03 -0.30 17.12
C LYS A 266 -17.88 0.37 16.36
N ARG A 267 -17.13 -0.42 15.58
CA ARG A 267 -16.02 0.06 14.74
C ARG A 267 -16.44 0.44 13.33
N MET A 268 -17.52 -0.12 12.84
CA MET A 268 -18.03 0.26 11.53
C MET A 268 -18.71 1.64 11.54
N ARG A 269 -18.43 2.43 10.52
CA ARG A 269 -19.01 3.75 10.26
C ARG A 269 -19.89 3.69 9.02
N THR A 270 -21.07 4.31 9.10
CA THR A 270 -21.90 4.48 7.91
C THR A 270 -21.47 5.72 7.14
N MET A 271 -21.17 5.58 5.85
CA MET A 271 -20.94 6.70 4.94
C MET A 271 -21.52 6.41 3.55
N ARG A 272 -21.60 7.44 2.71
CA ARG A 272 -22.01 7.28 1.32
C ARG A 272 -20.97 6.48 0.53
N SER A 273 -21.40 5.68 -0.44
CA SER A 273 -20.51 4.96 -1.35
C SER A 273 -19.51 5.87 -2.05
N ALA A 274 -19.92 7.09 -2.43
CA ALA A 274 -19.04 8.10 -3.02
C ALA A 274 -17.92 8.56 -2.05
N ASN A 275 -18.23 8.71 -0.76
CA ASN A 275 -17.22 9.08 0.24
C ASN A 275 -16.21 7.95 0.43
N LEU A 276 -16.68 6.70 0.46
CA LEU A 276 -15.80 5.53 0.58
C LEU A 276 -14.86 5.42 -0.63
N ALA A 277 -15.39 5.63 -1.84
CA ALA A 277 -14.58 5.65 -3.06
C ALA A 277 -13.53 6.78 -3.02
N ALA A 278 -13.87 7.96 -2.51
CA ALA A 278 -12.94 9.08 -2.41
C ALA A 278 -11.78 8.84 -1.42
N ILE A 279 -12.02 8.10 -0.34
CA ILE A 279 -10.98 7.80 0.67
C ILE A 279 -10.22 6.49 0.42
N ALA A 280 -10.59 5.73 -0.62
CA ALA A 280 -10.03 4.41 -0.87
C ALA A 280 -8.49 4.49 -1.03
N PRO A 281 -7.71 3.63 -0.34
CA PRO A 281 -6.25 3.66 -0.37
C PRO A 281 -5.70 2.96 -1.61
N ILE A 282 -6.07 3.46 -2.80
CA ILE A 282 -5.72 2.88 -4.10
C ILE A 282 -4.73 3.75 -4.90
N GLN A 283 -4.19 4.80 -4.27
CA GLN A 283 -3.27 5.74 -4.89
C GLN A 283 -1.82 5.48 -4.44
N GLY A 284 -0.89 5.58 -5.38
CA GLY A 284 0.55 5.47 -5.17
C GLY A 284 1.33 6.52 -5.97
N GLU A 285 2.65 6.59 -5.79
CA GLU A 285 3.51 7.31 -6.74
C GLU A 285 3.71 6.48 -8.01
N TYR A 286 4.18 7.13 -9.07
CA TYR A 286 4.53 6.46 -10.32
C TYR A 286 5.67 5.45 -10.08
N ILE A 287 5.41 4.18 -10.38
CA ILE A 287 6.34 3.06 -10.14
C ILE A 287 7.32 2.82 -11.30
N GLY A 288 7.22 3.59 -12.38
CA GLY A 288 8.07 3.40 -13.54
C GLY A 288 7.60 2.25 -14.42
N GLY A 289 8.54 1.50 -14.99
CA GLY A 289 8.22 0.30 -15.77
C GLY A 289 8.77 -0.98 -15.13
N ASN A 290 8.69 -2.11 -15.85
CA ASN A 290 9.03 -3.43 -15.29
C ASN A 290 10.49 -3.88 -15.52
N ILE A 291 11.24 -3.21 -16.40
CA ILE A 291 12.67 -3.44 -16.62
C ILE A 291 13.51 -2.68 -15.56
N PRO A 292 14.15 -3.37 -14.59
CA PRO A 292 14.76 -2.75 -13.42
C PRO A 292 16.22 -2.34 -13.67
N HIS A 293 16.51 -1.62 -14.76
CA HIS A 293 17.89 -1.19 -15.03
C HIS A 293 18.38 -0.12 -14.05
N LEU A 294 17.54 0.88 -13.75
CA LEU A 294 17.83 1.86 -12.70
C LEU A 294 16.71 1.82 -11.65
N LEU A 295 17.11 1.88 -10.38
CA LEU A 295 16.19 2.04 -9.24
C LEU A 295 16.24 3.49 -8.75
N PHE A 296 15.10 4.16 -8.83
CA PHE A 296 14.83 5.44 -8.20
C PHE A 296 13.88 5.27 -7.01
N ILE A 297 13.80 6.31 -6.19
CA ILE A 297 12.86 6.38 -5.09
C ILE A 297 12.09 7.71 -5.23
N GLY A 298 10.76 7.61 -5.26
CA GLY A 298 9.85 8.74 -5.26
C GLY A 298 10.01 9.58 -4.00
N ARG A 299 9.46 10.80 -4.02
CA ARG A 299 9.65 11.74 -2.89
C ARG A 299 8.92 11.30 -1.63
N ARG A 300 7.98 10.35 -1.75
CA ARG A 300 7.29 9.72 -0.62
C ARG A 300 7.82 8.33 -0.27
N GLY A 301 8.87 7.89 -0.95
CA GLY A 301 9.54 6.61 -0.66
C GLY A 301 9.15 5.44 -1.56
N GLN A 302 8.28 5.66 -2.57
CA GLN A 302 7.89 4.59 -3.49
C GLN A 302 9.06 4.21 -4.42
N PRO A 303 9.46 2.93 -4.50
CA PRO A 303 10.42 2.47 -5.49
C PRO A 303 9.91 2.68 -6.92
N GLN A 304 10.79 3.13 -7.81
CA GLN A 304 10.50 3.38 -9.21
C GLN A 304 11.62 2.79 -10.09
N PHE A 305 11.27 1.93 -11.04
CA PHE A 305 12.24 1.41 -11.99
C PHE A 305 12.23 2.17 -13.31
N TRP A 306 13.40 2.39 -13.88
CA TRP A 306 13.54 3.06 -15.18
C TRP A 306 14.53 2.34 -16.08
N SER A 307 14.22 2.35 -17.38
CA SER A 307 15.08 1.83 -18.43
C SER A 307 14.73 2.53 -19.76
N PRO A 308 15.72 2.80 -20.64
CA PRO A 308 15.44 3.30 -21.99
C PRO A 308 14.64 2.30 -22.84
N PHE A 309 14.70 1.01 -22.48
CA PHE A 309 14.04 -0.08 -23.19
C PHE A 309 12.59 -0.31 -22.74
N GLN A 310 12.06 0.51 -21.82
CA GLN A 310 10.63 0.45 -21.44
C GLN A 310 9.72 0.90 -22.60
N ASN A 311 10.23 1.70 -23.53
CA ASN A 311 9.45 2.26 -24.62
C ASN A 311 9.18 1.22 -25.72
N SER A 312 7.93 0.78 -25.87
CA SER A 312 7.53 -0.16 -26.94
C SER A 312 7.36 0.51 -28.32
N ALA A 313 7.39 1.85 -28.41
CA ALA A 313 7.22 2.59 -29.67
C ALA A 313 8.51 2.66 -30.53
N GLY A 314 9.61 2.03 -30.10
CA GLY A 314 10.79 1.76 -30.95
C GLY A 314 11.94 2.78 -30.89
N ASN A 315 11.83 3.85 -30.09
CA ASN A 315 12.96 4.78 -29.86
C ASN A 315 13.43 4.70 -28.40
N HIS A 316 14.70 4.34 -28.21
CA HIS A 316 15.34 4.15 -26.91
C HIS A 316 16.41 5.20 -26.60
N ASN A 317 16.50 6.25 -27.42
CA ASN A 317 17.48 7.33 -27.23
C ASN A 317 17.10 8.15 -25.99
N VAL A 318 18.10 8.46 -25.17
CA VAL A 318 17.93 9.24 -23.94
C VAL A 318 18.92 10.39 -23.92
N ALA A 319 18.44 11.58 -23.57
CA ALA A 319 19.28 12.75 -23.32
C ALA A 319 19.31 13.04 -21.81
N ILE A 320 20.52 13.09 -21.24
CA ILE A 320 20.74 13.45 -19.83
C ILE A 320 21.48 14.78 -19.79
N SER A 321 20.87 15.78 -19.16
CA SER A 321 21.45 17.12 -19.01
C SER A 321 21.63 17.48 -17.55
N GLY A 322 22.73 18.15 -17.22
CA GLY A 322 23.07 18.53 -15.86
C GLY A 322 24.40 19.29 -15.81
N LYS A 323 24.46 20.29 -14.92
CA LYS A 323 25.66 21.09 -14.67
C LYS A 323 26.79 20.21 -14.13
N SER A 324 28.03 20.69 -14.20
CA SER A 324 29.15 20.00 -13.52
C SER A 324 28.82 19.81 -12.03
N GLY A 325 29.09 18.63 -11.49
CA GLY A 325 28.78 18.26 -10.11
C GLY A 325 27.32 17.84 -9.83
N SER A 326 26.42 17.82 -10.83
CA SER A 326 25.01 17.45 -10.60
C SER A 326 24.74 15.93 -10.52
N GLY A 327 25.79 15.09 -10.56
CA GLY A 327 25.65 13.62 -10.54
C GLY A 327 25.44 12.95 -11.90
N LYS A 328 25.60 13.67 -13.04
CA LYS A 328 25.44 13.09 -14.40
C LYS A 328 26.32 11.85 -14.62
N SER A 329 27.61 11.93 -14.32
CA SER A 329 28.54 10.81 -14.53
C SER A 329 28.21 9.63 -13.63
N VAL A 330 27.77 9.89 -12.38
CA VAL A 330 27.35 8.85 -11.43
C VAL A 330 26.12 8.10 -11.93
N LEU A 331 25.12 8.82 -12.46
CA LEU A 331 23.93 8.20 -13.04
C LEU A 331 24.26 7.33 -14.27
N LEU A 332 25.11 7.84 -15.18
CA LEU A 332 25.52 7.10 -16.38
C LEU A 332 26.38 5.87 -16.03
N GLN A 333 27.20 5.98 -14.99
CA GLN A 333 27.96 4.88 -14.42
C GLN A 333 27.04 3.78 -13.89
N ASP A 334 26.04 4.14 -13.09
CA ASP A 334 25.04 3.19 -12.55
C ASP A 334 24.29 2.47 -13.69
N LEU A 335 23.87 3.23 -14.71
CA LEU A 335 23.23 2.66 -15.90
C LEU A 335 24.15 1.71 -16.68
N THR A 336 25.43 2.07 -16.82
CA THR A 336 26.44 1.24 -17.50
C THR A 336 26.70 -0.05 -16.75
N ALA A 337 26.80 0.01 -15.42
CA ALA A 337 26.97 -1.15 -14.57
C ALA A 337 25.75 -2.09 -14.66
N SER A 338 24.54 -1.52 -14.65
CA SER A 338 23.30 -2.26 -14.84
C SER A 338 23.24 -2.98 -16.19
N PHE A 339 23.61 -2.28 -17.27
CA PHE A 339 23.71 -2.87 -18.61
C PHE A 339 24.75 -3.99 -18.68
N ALA A 340 25.92 -3.79 -18.09
CA ALA A 340 26.91 -4.86 -17.99
C ALA A 340 26.37 -6.07 -17.21
N GLY A 341 25.63 -5.84 -16.12
CA GLY A 341 25.01 -6.87 -15.29
C GLY A 341 23.99 -7.74 -16.04
N VAL A 342 23.24 -7.16 -16.98
CA VAL A 342 22.31 -7.91 -17.86
C VAL A 342 22.99 -8.44 -19.13
N GLY A 343 24.32 -8.31 -19.25
CA GLY A 343 25.10 -8.80 -20.40
C GLY A 343 25.00 -7.92 -21.66
N ALA A 344 24.54 -6.68 -21.55
CA ALA A 344 24.47 -5.76 -22.68
C ALA A 344 25.86 -5.19 -23.04
N LYS A 345 26.10 -5.00 -24.34
CA LYS A 345 27.32 -4.35 -24.84
C LYS A 345 27.22 -2.85 -24.65
N THR A 346 28.08 -2.29 -23.80
CA THR A 346 28.08 -0.85 -23.50
C THR A 346 29.37 -0.20 -24.00
N ILE A 347 29.24 0.85 -24.80
CA ILE A 347 30.35 1.68 -25.30
C ILE A 347 30.17 3.09 -24.74
N VAL A 348 31.18 3.59 -24.04
CA VAL A 348 31.17 4.94 -23.47
C VAL A 348 32.26 5.77 -24.13
N ILE A 349 31.88 6.93 -24.65
CA ILE A 349 32.81 7.96 -25.15
C ILE A 349 32.80 9.08 -24.11
N ASP A 350 33.95 9.31 -23.49
CA ASP A 350 34.10 10.26 -22.40
C ASP A 350 35.38 11.08 -22.57
N ASP A 351 35.27 12.37 -22.25
CA ASP A 351 36.37 13.34 -22.26
C ASP A 351 37.09 13.38 -20.88
N GLY A 352 36.38 13.06 -19.79
CA GLY A 352 36.84 13.28 -18.41
C GLY A 352 37.45 12.06 -17.70
N ARG A 353 37.70 10.95 -18.40
CA ARG A 353 38.16 9.66 -17.84
C ARG A 353 37.31 9.13 -16.65
N SER A 354 36.07 9.59 -16.50
CA SER A 354 35.16 9.23 -15.41
C SER A 354 34.87 7.72 -15.39
N PHE A 355 34.92 7.05 -16.55
CA PHE A 355 34.57 5.63 -16.68
C PHE A 355 35.76 4.67 -16.64
N GLU A 356 37.01 5.16 -16.54
CA GLU A 356 38.21 4.32 -16.63
C GLU A 356 38.22 3.22 -15.56
N HIS A 357 37.98 3.58 -14.30
CA HIS A 357 37.97 2.61 -13.20
C HIS A 357 36.78 1.63 -13.27
N MET A 358 35.61 2.12 -13.69
CA MET A 358 34.43 1.28 -13.88
C MET A 358 34.64 0.26 -14.99
N ALA A 359 35.20 0.67 -16.13
CA ALA A 359 35.49 -0.23 -17.24
C ALA A 359 36.40 -1.38 -16.77
N LYS A 360 37.48 -1.07 -16.02
CA LYS A 360 38.37 -2.09 -15.45
C LYS A 360 37.66 -3.00 -14.44
N ALA A 361 36.84 -2.43 -13.55
CA ALA A 361 36.12 -3.18 -12.53
C ALA A 361 35.10 -4.16 -13.12
N LEU A 362 34.48 -3.82 -14.24
CA LEU A 362 33.52 -4.66 -14.96
C LEU A 362 34.20 -5.59 -16.00
N GLY A 363 35.53 -5.67 -16.01
CA GLY A 363 36.29 -6.51 -16.96
C GLY A 363 36.30 -6.00 -18.41
N GLY A 364 35.95 -4.74 -18.62
CA GLY A 364 35.98 -4.07 -19.91
C GLY A 364 37.35 -3.53 -20.32
N THR A 365 37.39 -2.87 -21.48
CA THR A 365 38.61 -2.26 -22.05
C THR A 365 38.51 -0.74 -22.02
N PHE A 366 39.59 -0.08 -21.59
CA PHE A 366 39.75 1.37 -21.71
C PHE A 366 40.75 1.68 -22.84
N THR A 367 40.31 2.50 -23.80
CA THR A 367 41.15 2.93 -24.93
C THR A 367 41.25 4.44 -24.92
N GLU A 368 42.48 4.96 -24.91
CA GLU A 368 42.75 6.40 -24.97
C GLU A 368 43.12 6.82 -26.39
N PHE A 369 42.43 7.83 -26.93
CA PHE A 369 42.78 8.44 -28.21
C PHE A 369 43.62 9.69 -27.97
N LYS A 370 44.90 9.67 -28.37
CA LYS A 370 45.79 10.85 -28.33
C LYS A 370 46.00 11.40 -29.74
N LEU A 371 46.23 12.70 -29.86
CA LEU A 371 46.62 13.33 -31.13
C LEU A 371 47.91 12.72 -31.73
N SER A 372 48.78 12.15 -30.90
CA SER A 372 50.01 11.44 -31.32
C SER A 372 49.76 10.00 -31.79
N SER A 373 48.52 9.53 -31.78
CA SER A 373 48.14 8.14 -32.13
C SER A 373 47.68 7.98 -33.59
N GLY A 374 47.80 9.04 -34.41
CA GLY A 374 47.42 9.08 -35.83
C GLY A 374 48.61 9.09 -36.78
#